data_AF-A0A7S3IDP2-F1
#
_entry.id   AF-A0A7S3IDP2-F1
#
_cell.length_a   1.000
_cell.length_b   1.000
_cell.length_c   1.000
_cell.angle_alpha   90.00
_cell.angle_beta   90.00
_cell.angle_gamma   90.00
#
_symmetry.space_group_name_H-M   'P 1'
#
loop_
_entity.id
_entity.type
_entity.pdbx_description
1 polymer ?
#
loop_
_entity_poly.entity_id
_entity_poly.type
_entity_poly.pdbx_seq_one_letter_code
_entity_poly.pdbx_strand_id
1 'polypeptide(L)'
;MLCALLAATSACQSSVTDIPEHYTTEKGDQLMRLLISNGFAKEKEDNIDRKCGCDCTCCQKRNSQYWVNQKGAMKAAREYVGRNMHLQGQKLDDFLNINFYDKWSHFDVLDKGEIEIEQMAPFLKQVMGDMTIAIQ
;
A
#
# COMPACT_ATOMS: atom_id res chain seq x y z
N MET A 1 -51.69 -20.21 -7.17
CA MET A 1 -51.02 -19.31 -8.14
C MET A 1 -50.38 -18.16 -7.37
N LEU A 2 -49.07 -18.01 -7.55
CA LEU A 2 -48.19 -16.88 -7.24
C LEU A 2 -48.14 -16.31 -5.81
N CYS A 3 -47.14 -16.79 -5.04
CA CYS A 3 -46.46 -16.06 -3.97
C CYS A 3 -45.57 -14.98 -4.59
N ALA A 4 -45.76 -13.72 -4.21
CA ALA A 4 -44.92 -12.61 -4.62
C ALA A 4 -43.57 -12.66 -3.88
N LEU A 5 -42.51 -12.97 -4.62
CA LEU A 5 -41.11 -12.84 -4.21
C LEU A 5 -40.73 -11.35 -4.17
N LEU A 6 -40.63 -10.77 -2.98
CA LEU A 6 -39.88 -9.53 -2.76
C LEU A 6 -38.41 -9.91 -2.52
N ALA A 7 -37.62 -9.85 -3.59
CA ALA A 7 -36.16 -9.93 -3.51
C ALA A 7 -35.63 -8.61 -2.94
N ALA A 8 -35.28 -8.62 -1.65
CA ALA A 8 -34.43 -7.57 -1.08
C ALA A 8 -33.00 -7.80 -1.56
N THR A 9 -32.63 -7.13 -2.66
CA THR A 9 -31.25 -6.95 -3.08
C THR A 9 -30.56 -6.04 -2.06
N SER A 10 -29.99 -6.65 -1.01
CA SER A 10 -29.08 -5.93 -0.12
C SER A 10 -27.74 -5.76 -0.85
N ALA A 11 -27.38 -4.50 -1.04
CA ALA A 11 -26.21 -4.04 -1.75
C ALA A 11 -24.91 -4.64 -1.19
N CYS A 12 -23.94 -4.79 -2.09
CA CYS A 12 -22.57 -5.20 -1.81
C CYS A 12 -21.95 -4.35 -0.70
N GLN A 13 -21.91 -4.87 0.53
CA GLN A 13 -21.04 -4.33 1.56
C GLN A 13 -19.69 -5.04 1.40
N SER A 14 -18.84 -4.51 0.52
CA SER A 14 -17.41 -4.85 0.53
C SER A 14 -16.83 -4.29 1.82
N SER A 15 -16.89 -5.06 2.90
CA SER A 15 -16.31 -4.72 4.19
C SER A 15 -14.81 -4.56 4.00
N VAL A 16 -14.33 -3.34 4.26
CA VAL A 16 -12.92 -2.99 4.42
C VAL A 16 -12.26 -4.05 5.30
N THR A 17 -11.51 -4.95 4.67
CA THR A 17 -10.77 -6.01 5.35
C THR A 17 -9.62 -5.39 6.13
N ASP A 18 -9.64 -5.65 7.44
CA ASP A 18 -8.59 -5.54 8.45
C ASP A 18 -7.31 -4.77 8.05
N ILE A 19 -7.34 -3.45 8.22
CA ILE A 19 -6.12 -2.64 8.22
C ILE A 19 -5.46 -2.81 9.60
N PRO A 20 -4.21 -3.31 9.70
CA PRO A 20 -3.53 -3.49 10.98
C PRO A 20 -3.55 -2.23 11.84
N GLU A 21 -3.74 -2.42 13.15
CA GLU A 21 -3.94 -1.33 14.11
C GLU A 21 -2.82 -0.29 14.10
N HIS A 22 -1.57 -0.68 13.82
CA HIS A 22 -0.46 0.28 13.73
C HIS A 22 -0.65 1.28 12.58
N TYR A 23 -1.30 0.87 11.48
CA TYR A 23 -1.62 1.70 10.34
C TYR A 23 -2.84 2.63 10.53
N THR A 24 -3.40 2.69 11.74
CA THR A 24 -4.63 3.47 12.03
C THR A 24 -4.38 4.82 12.70
N THR A 25 -3.14 5.16 13.08
CA THR A 25 -2.80 6.40 13.80
C THR A 25 -2.37 7.57 12.89
N GLU A 26 -2.72 8.81 13.26
CA GLU A 26 -2.64 10.03 12.43
C GLU A 26 -1.24 10.47 11.95
N LYS A 27 -0.14 9.92 12.50
CA LYS A 27 1.22 10.43 12.22
C LYS A 27 2.17 9.44 11.55
N GLY A 28 1.84 8.15 11.54
CA GLY A 28 2.74 7.10 11.07
C GLY A 28 2.45 6.63 9.65
N ASP A 29 1.18 6.47 9.29
CA ASP A 29 0.86 5.47 8.28
C ASP A 29 -0.28 5.86 7.33
N GLN A 30 -0.50 7.15 7.14
CA GLN A 30 -1.48 7.62 6.16
C GLN A 30 -1.12 7.13 4.74
N LEU A 31 0.17 7.12 4.38
CA LEU A 31 0.66 6.48 3.15
C LEU A 31 0.32 4.99 3.11
N MET A 32 0.66 4.23 4.15
CA MET A 32 0.49 2.78 4.15
C MET A 32 -0.99 2.38 4.13
N ARG A 33 -1.82 3.08 4.92
CA ARG A 33 -3.28 2.97 4.88
C ARG A 33 -3.83 3.24 3.48
N LEU A 34 -3.36 4.28 2.81
CA LEU A 34 -3.79 4.60 1.45
C LEU A 34 -3.33 3.55 0.43
N LEU A 35 -2.12 3.00 0.57
CA LEU A 35 -1.62 1.94 -0.30
C LEU A 35 -2.46 0.66 -0.15
N ILE A 36 -2.84 0.30 1.09
CA ILE A 36 -3.71 -0.85 1.36
C ILE A 36 -5.14 -0.57 0.88
N SER A 37 -5.72 0.58 1.23
CA SER A 37 -7.12 0.92 0.91
C SER A 37 -7.38 1.06 -0.59
N ASN A 38 -6.40 1.56 -1.36
CA ASN A 38 -6.50 1.67 -2.81
C ASN A 38 -6.12 0.37 -3.55
N GLY A 39 -5.78 -0.69 -2.82
CA GLY A 39 -5.40 -1.98 -3.40
C GLY A 39 -4.07 -1.94 -4.15
N PHE A 40 -3.17 -1.02 -3.79
CA PHE A 40 -1.81 -0.96 -4.32
C PHE A 40 -0.87 -1.93 -3.60
N ALA A 41 -1.16 -2.20 -2.33
CA ALA A 41 -0.46 -3.20 -1.53
C ALA A 41 -1.26 -4.51 -1.48
N LYS A 42 -0.55 -5.64 -1.51
CA LYS A 42 -1.09 -6.97 -1.28
C LYS A 42 -0.53 -7.52 0.02
N GLU A 43 -1.42 -8.04 0.84
CA GLU A 43 -1.03 -8.83 2.01
C GLU A 43 -0.41 -10.15 1.55
N LYS A 44 0.70 -10.51 2.18
CA LYS A 44 1.27 -11.84 2.13
C LYS A 44 1.33 -12.35 3.56
N GLU A 45 0.70 -13.50 3.77
CA GLU A 45 0.80 -14.21 5.04
C GLU A 45 2.26 -14.61 5.25
N ASP A 46 2.82 -14.18 6.37
CA ASP A 46 4.06 -14.74 6.86
C ASP A 46 3.73 -15.98 7.70
N ASN A 47 4.43 -17.09 7.45
CA ASN A 47 4.41 -18.26 8.34
C ASN A 47 5.21 -17.98 9.64
N ILE A 48 5.32 -16.70 10.04
CA ILE A 48 5.92 -16.31 11.30
C ILE A 48 4.80 -16.32 12.33
N ASP A 49 4.28 -17.53 12.57
CA ASP A 49 3.67 -17.85 13.84
C ASP A 49 4.77 -17.66 14.89
N ARG A 50 4.89 -16.44 15.44
CA ARG A 50 5.61 -16.22 16.70
C ARG A 50 4.85 -16.99 17.76
N LYS A 51 5.09 -18.30 17.85
CA LYS A 51 4.78 -19.07 19.05
C LYS A 51 5.50 -18.35 20.18
N CYS A 52 4.78 -17.55 20.93
CA CYS A 52 5.18 -16.99 22.23
C CYS A 52 5.57 -18.05 23.27
N GLY A 53 5.78 -19.31 22.88
CA GLY A 53 5.89 -20.45 23.80
C GLY A 53 4.61 -20.73 24.58
N CYS A 54 3.49 -20.09 24.24
CA CYS A 54 2.25 -20.13 25.00
C CYS A 54 1.08 -20.63 24.12
N ASP A 55 0.28 -21.55 24.66
CA ASP A 55 -0.91 -22.11 24.00
C ASP A 55 -2.11 -21.17 24.19
N CYS A 56 -1.98 -19.92 23.70
CA CYS A 56 -3.03 -18.92 23.71
C CYS A 56 -3.19 -18.32 22.30
N THR A 57 -4.41 -17.88 21.97
CA THR A 57 -4.68 -17.01 20.81
C THR A 57 -4.10 -15.60 20.97
N CYS A 58 -3.61 -15.24 22.16
CA CYS A 58 -3.12 -13.91 22.49
C CYS A 58 -1.84 -13.48 21.74
N CYS A 59 -1.09 -14.45 21.21
CA CYS A 59 0.16 -14.19 20.49
C CYS A 59 0.12 -14.57 19.00
N GLN A 60 -1.05 -14.97 18.50
CA GLN A 60 -1.32 -15.08 17.07
C GLN A 60 -1.55 -13.70 16.45
N LYS A 61 -0.75 -12.70 16.80
CA LYS A 61 -0.74 -11.45 16.04
C LYS A 61 -0.08 -11.80 14.70
N ARG A 62 -0.91 -12.21 13.74
CA ARG A 62 -0.52 -12.42 12.34
C ARG A 62 0.19 -11.14 11.92
N ASN A 63 1.48 -11.21 11.64
CA ASN A 63 2.20 -10.05 11.14
C ASN A 63 2.02 -10.04 9.63
N SER A 64 0.79 -9.81 9.21
CA SER A 64 0.44 -9.61 7.81
C SER A 64 1.42 -8.62 7.17
N GLN A 65 2.33 -9.12 6.33
CA GLN A 65 3.30 -8.27 5.65
C GLN A 65 2.67 -7.78 4.35
N TYR A 66 2.77 -6.48 4.10
CA TYR A 66 2.22 -5.89 2.89
C TYR A 66 3.31 -5.57 1.90
N TRP A 67 3.06 -5.92 0.65
CA TRP A 67 4.00 -5.78 -0.45
C TRP A 67 3.35 -4.98 -1.57
N VAL A 68 4.11 -4.08 -2.19
CA VAL A 68 3.66 -3.22 -3.28
C VAL A 68 4.43 -3.60 -4.54
N ASN A 69 3.69 -3.95 -5.60
CA ASN A 69 4.31 -4.25 -6.89
C ASN A 69 4.66 -2.96 -7.67
N GLN A 70 5.51 -3.08 -8.68
CA GLN A 70 5.97 -1.93 -9.48
C GLN A 70 4.81 -1.08 -10.03
N LYS A 71 3.72 -1.72 -10.49
CA LYS A 71 2.53 -1.03 -11.00
C LYS A 71 1.80 -0.24 -9.91
N GLY A 72 1.67 -0.80 -8.71
CA GLY A 72 1.11 -0.12 -7.54
C GLY A 72 1.99 1.05 -7.09
N ALA A 73 3.31 0.84 -7.08
CA ALA A 73 4.28 1.87 -6.76
C ALA A 73 4.24 3.04 -7.77
N MET A 74 4.08 2.76 -9.08
CA MET A 74 3.96 3.80 -10.11
C MET A 74 2.69 4.65 -9.92
N LYS A 75 1.57 4.02 -9.56
CA LYS A 75 0.33 4.75 -9.25
C LYS A 75 0.48 5.64 -8.02
N ALA A 76 1.05 5.10 -6.95
CA ALA A 76 1.35 5.86 -5.74
C ALA A 76 2.31 7.03 -6.06
N ALA A 77 3.37 6.79 -6.82
CA ALA A 77 4.31 7.83 -7.24
C ALA A 77 3.59 8.94 -8.02
N ARG A 78 2.70 8.61 -8.94
CA ARG A 78 1.88 9.60 -9.66
C ARG A 78 1.07 10.50 -8.74
N GLU A 79 0.40 9.93 -7.74
CA GLU A 79 -0.42 10.67 -6.79
C GLU A 79 0.41 11.56 -5.86
N TYR A 80 1.52 11.04 -5.33
CA TYR A 80 2.33 11.77 -4.35
C TYR A 80 3.25 12.80 -5.01
N VAL A 81 3.91 12.45 -6.11
CA VAL A 81 4.74 13.40 -6.87
C VAL A 81 3.86 14.50 -7.45
N GLY A 82 2.70 14.16 -8.03
CA GLY A 82 1.78 15.15 -8.58
C GLY A 82 1.27 16.14 -7.53
N ARG A 83 0.95 15.67 -6.31
CA ARG A 83 0.52 16.52 -5.20
C ARG A 83 1.65 17.37 -4.63
N ASN A 84 2.81 16.77 -4.32
CA ASN A 84 3.91 17.45 -3.64
C ASN A 84 4.73 18.37 -4.54
N MET A 85 4.86 18.03 -5.82
CA MET A 85 5.63 18.82 -6.80
C MET A 85 4.74 19.66 -7.71
N HIS A 86 3.42 19.62 -7.52
CA HIS A 86 2.42 20.32 -8.34
C HIS A 86 2.54 20.03 -9.85
N LEU A 87 2.97 18.80 -10.19
CA LEU A 87 3.09 18.33 -11.57
C LEU A 87 1.81 17.63 -12.03
N GLN A 88 1.41 17.85 -13.28
CA GLN A 88 0.22 17.24 -13.87
C GLN A 88 0.42 16.89 -15.35
N GLY A 89 -0.42 15.99 -15.86
CA GLY A 89 -0.43 15.56 -17.27
C GLY A 89 0.93 15.03 -17.73
N GLN A 90 1.33 15.39 -18.94
CA GLN A 90 2.55 14.89 -19.58
C GLN A 90 3.82 15.22 -18.77
N LYS A 91 3.89 16.38 -18.11
CA LYS A 91 5.06 16.74 -17.29
C LYS A 91 5.27 15.79 -16.12
N LEU A 92 4.18 15.33 -15.50
CA LEU A 92 4.24 14.32 -14.45
C LEU A 92 4.68 12.97 -15.01
N ASP A 93 4.14 12.58 -16.16
CA ASP A 93 4.51 11.33 -16.82
C ASP A 93 6.00 11.31 -17.21
N ASP A 94 6.50 12.38 -17.81
CA ASP A 94 7.92 12.51 -18.18
C ASP A 94 8.82 12.48 -16.95
N PHE A 95 8.45 13.20 -15.88
CA PHE A 95 9.20 13.19 -14.63
C PHE A 95 9.29 11.78 -14.03
N LEU A 96 8.17 11.05 -13.97
CA LEU A 96 8.16 9.70 -13.45
C LEU A 96 8.94 8.74 -14.34
N ASN A 97 8.81 8.84 -15.66
CA ASN A 97 9.55 7.96 -16.58
C ASN A 97 11.08 8.10 -16.43
N ILE A 98 11.56 9.31 -16.11
CA ILE A 98 12.98 9.57 -15.88
C ILE A 98 13.43 9.06 -14.50
N ASN A 99 12.67 9.37 -13.45
CA ASN A 99 13.13 9.18 -12.07
C ASN A 99 12.68 7.85 -11.45
N PHE A 100 11.56 7.28 -11.89
CA PHE A 100 10.96 6.13 -11.24
C PHE A 100 11.79 4.86 -11.41
N TYR A 101 12.14 4.49 -12.65
CA TYR A 101 12.76 3.20 -12.95
C TYR A 101 14.17 3.10 -12.39
N ASP A 102 14.93 4.19 -12.44
CA ASP A 102 16.25 4.30 -11.80
C ASP A 102 16.15 4.01 -10.31
N LYS A 103 15.25 4.70 -9.60
CA LYS A 103 15.05 4.48 -8.15
C LYS A 103 14.46 3.12 -7.84
N TRP A 104 13.55 2.60 -8.65
CA TRP A 104 12.93 1.29 -8.43
C TRP A 104 13.99 0.18 -8.33
N SER A 105 14.99 0.21 -9.22
CA SER A 105 16.06 -0.79 -9.24
C SER A 105 16.90 -0.84 -7.94
N HIS A 106 16.93 0.25 -7.16
CA HIS A 106 17.63 0.28 -5.88
C HIS A 106 16.84 -0.39 -4.74
N PHE A 107 15.53 -0.54 -4.88
CA PHE A 107 14.68 -1.20 -3.88
C PHE A 107 14.36 -2.64 -4.28
N ASP A 108 14.06 -2.89 -5.57
CA ASP A 108 13.80 -4.22 -6.12
C ASP A 108 15.09 -4.93 -6.51
N VAL A 109 16.03 -5.04 -5.56
CA VAL A 109 17.40 -5.58 -5.78
C VAL A 109 17.40 -7.03 -6.29
N LEU A 110 16.31 -7.76 -6.01
CA LEU A 110 16.16 -9.17 -6.39
C LEU A 110 15.29 -9.36 -7.63
N ASP A 111 14.92 -8.28 -8.34
CA ASP A 111 14.04 -8.30 -9.52
C ASP A 111 12.75 -9.11 -9.30
N LYS A 112 12.17 -9.01 -8.10
CA LYS A 112 10.91 -9.69 -7.75
C LYS A 112 9.70 -8.95 -8.31
N GLY A 113 9.86 -7.67 -8.68
CA GLY A 113 8.79 -6.81 -9.15
C GLY A 113 7.94 -6.24 -8.01
N GLU A 114 8.43 -6.31 -6.77
CA GLU A 114 7.69 -5.96 -5.56
C GLU A 114 8.63 -5.60 -4.39
N ILE A 115 8.19 -4.66 -3.56
CA ILE A 115 8.90 -4.20 -2.37
C ILE A 115 7.97 -4.18 -1.16
N GLU A 116 8.53 -4.22 0.04
CA GLU A 116 7.75 -4.13 1.28
C GLU A 116 7.10 -2.74 1.40
N ILE A 117 5.89 -2.69 1.98
CA ILE A 117 5.12 -1.44 2.12
C ILE A 117 5.90 -0.35 2.89
N GLU A 118 6.73 -0.75 3.85
CA GLU A 118 7.55 0.16 4.67
C GLU A 118 8.62 0.88 3.83
N GLN A 119 9.06 0.24 2.74
CA GLN A 119 10.04 0.80 1.81
C GLN A 119 9.43 1.84 0.85
N MET A 120 8.09 1.93 0.76
CA MET A 120 7.43 2.90 -0.12
C MET A 120 7.68 4.36 0.27
N ALA A 121 7.74 4.66 1.56
CA ALA A 121 8.01 6.02 2.03
C ALA A 121 9.40 6.54 1.59
N PRO A 122 10.51 5.84 1.91
CA PRO A 122 11.82 6.26 1.42
C PRO A 122 11.93 6.19 -0.11
N PHE A 123 11.28 5.23 -0.77
CA PHE A 123 11.23 5.16 -2.24
C PHE A 123 10.64 6.43 -2.86
N LEU A 124 9.46 6.87 -2.41
CA LEU A 124 8.81 8.06 -2.94
C LEU A 124 9.65 9.34 -2.71
N LYS A 125 10.33 9.43 -1.57
CA LYS A 125 11.27 10.53 -1.28
C LYS A 125 12.43 10.56 -2.25
N GLN A 126 13.01 9.40 -2.58
CA GLN A 126 14.07 9.31 -3.58
C GLN A 126 13.59 9.66 -4.98
N VAL A 127 12.37 9.27 -5.37
CA VAL A 127 11.76 9.65 -6.66
C VAL A 127 11.56 11.16 -6.75
N MET A 128 11.18 11.82 -5.65
CA MET A 128 11.06 13.28 -5.59
C MET A 128 12.41 14.01 -5.50
N GLY A 129 13.51 13.30 -5.21
CA GLY A 129 14.83 13.88 -5.01
C GLY A 129 14.99 14.64 -3.68
N ASP A 130 14.04 14.49 -2.75
CA ASP A 130 14.04 15.19 -1.46
C ASP A 130 13.63 14.25 -0.32
N MET A 131 14.60 13.95 0.55
CA MET A 131 14.43 13.08 1.72
C MET A 131 13.74 13.76 2.91
N THR A 132 13.63 15.09 2.87
CA THR A 132 13.06 15.91 3.94
C THR A 132 11.56 16.15 3.79
N ILE A 133 10.97 15.82 2.62
CA ILE A 133 9.53 15.92 2.38
C ILE A 133 8.77 15.05 3.39
N ALA A 134 7.85 15.69 4.11
CA ALA A 134 6.86 15.00 4.93
C ALA A 134 5.82 14.39 3.98
N ILE A 135 5.81 13.07 3.87
CA ILE A 135 4.76 12.35 3.15
C ILE A 135 3.61 12.19 4.14
N GLN A 136 2.61 13.07 4.01
CA GLN A 136 1.34 13.02 4.74
C GLN A 136 0.28 12.38 3.85
#